data_AF-A0A2P8CX73-F1
#
_entry.id   AF-A0A2P8CX73-F1
#
_cell.length_a   1.000
_cell.length_b   1.000
_cell.length_c   1.000
_cell.angle_alpha   90.00
_cell.angle_beta   90.00
_cell.angle_gamma   90.00
#
_symmetry.space_group_name_H-M   'P 1'
#
loop_
_entity.id
_entity.type
_entity.pdbx_description
1 polymer ?
#
loop_
_entity_poly.entity_id
_entity_poly.type
_entity_poly.pdbx_seq_one_letter_code
_entity_poly.pdbx_strand_id
1 'polypeptide(L)'
;MIKYTFTLLCLAFTWAASGQDKGITFQVEALKRPDGLITELPGKEITARIAPEALVSSIDRDNQVYLGAHPFFNGMYKAYAEHRPFELSPDMIWLLICQGFAQHVNNNAEALRSYFVNFEGRKSLVVGSKEIASPGKLSTWENLLPKLLEQAGASSDPELFATLAPTFSTTGASERLAMQITALESTKAYFEYIVLYVACGIPEITLKGTPED
;
A
#
# COMPACT_ATOMS: atom_id res chain seq x y z
N MET A 1 -4.56 15.69 -14.00
CA MET A 1 -5.52 14.60 -13.73
C MET A 1 -4.74 13.29 -13.82
N ILE A 2 -4.04 12.90 -12.76
CA ILE A 2 -3.09 11.78 -12.82
C ILE A 2 -3.69 10.62 -12.04
N LYS A 3 -4.06 9.56 -12.77
CA LYS A 3 -4.54 8.29 -12.22
C LYS A 3 -3.29 7.49 -11.82
N TYR A 4 -3.06 7.31 -10.52
CA TYR A 4 -2.05 6.39 -10.04
C TYR A 4 -2.70 5.11 -9.51
N THR A 5 -2.05 4.00 -9.85
CA THR A 5 -2.45 2.61 -9.67
C THR A 5 -1.54 2.05 -8.57
N PHE A 6 -2.10 1.31 -7.61
CA PHE A 6 -1.56 1.12 -6.26
C PHE A 6 -0.74 -0.18 -6.07
N THR A 7 0.37 -0.11 -5.33
CA THR A 7 0.96 -1.28 -4.61
C THR A 7 2.00 -0.85 -3.58
N LEU A 8 2.12 -1.60 -2.49
CA LEU A 8 2.76 -1.25 -1.21
C LEU A 8 3.69 -2.42 -0.74
N LEU A 9 4.80 -2.17 0.00
CA LEU A 9 5.00 -2.54 1.44
C LEU A 9 6.39 -2.89 2.14
N CYS A 10 6.45 -3.13 3.50
CA CYS A 10 7.36 -2.76 4.66
C CYS A 10 7.23 -3.73 5.86
N LEU A 11 8.11 -3.68 6.89
CA LEU A 11 7.76 -3.91 8.32
C LEU A 11 8.88 -3.76 9.38
N ALA A 12 8.90 -2.74 10.27
CA ALA A 12 9.85 -2.67 11.43
C ALA A 12 9.25 -3.13 12.76
N PHE A 13 10.13 -3.73 13.58
CA PHE A 13 9.89 -4.53 14.77
C PHE A 13 9.73 -3.78 16.10
N THR A 14 8.85 -4.30 16.96
CA THR A 14 9.06 -4.38 18.42
C THR A 14 8.77 -5.80 18.90
N TRP A 15 9.59 -6.32 19.82
CA TRP A 15 9.56 -7.73 20.24
C TRP A 15 8.58 -7.94 21.40
N ALA A 16 7.45 -8.60 21.12
CA ALA A 16 6.59 -9.24 22.11
C ALA A 16 6.34 -10.67 21.63
N ALA A 17 6.83 -11.65 22.40
CA ALA A 17 6.70 -13.10 22.21
C ALA A 17 6.60 -13.52 20.74
N SER A 18 7.73 -13.90 20.13
CA SER A 18 7.73 -14.53 18.81
C SER A 18 6.83 -15.77 18.85
N GLY A 19 5.56 -15.59 18.47
CA GLY A 19 4.81 -16.63 17.82
C GLY A 19 5.67 -17.02 16.64
N GLN A 20 6.34 -18.16 16.75
CA GLN A 20 7.05 -18.76 15.66
C GLN A 20 6.04 -18.81 14.51
N ASP A 21 6.26 -18.01 13.46
CA ASP A 21 5.37 -18.01 12.30
C ASP A 21 5.25 -19.47 11.86
N LYS A 22 4.04 -20.02 11.93
CA LYS A 22 3.80 -21.46 11.74
C LYS A 22 3.81 -21.78 10.25
N GLY A 23 4.89 -21.44 9.58
CA GLY A 23 5.15 -21.80 8.19
C GLY A 23 5.47 -23.29 8.08
N ILE A 24 5.09 -23.89 6.95
CA ILE A 24 5.50 -25.24 6.59
C ILE A 24 6.60 -25.12 5.55
N THR A 25 7.79 -25.62 5.87
CA THR A 25 8.86 -25.80 4.87
C THR A 25 8.81 -27.22 4.34
N PHE A 26 8.61 -27.37 3.04
CA PHE A 26 8.73 -28.65 2.36
C PHE A 26 9.93 -28.62 1.40
N GLN A 27 10.63 -29.74 1.30
CA GLN A 27 11.75 -29.89 0.37
C GLN A 27 11.19 -30.21 -1.02
N VAL A 28 11.48 -29.35 -1.98
CA VAL A 28 11.08 -29.55 -3.39
C VAL A 28 12.12 -30.38 -4.13
N GLU A 29 13.41 -30.10 -3.91
CA GLU A 29 14.52 -30.77 -4.57
C GLU A 29 15.78 -30.75 -3.67
N ALA A 30 16.64 -31.75 -3.82
CA ALA A 30 17.90 -31.85 -3.08
C ALA A 30 19.02 -31.07 -3.78
N LEU A 31 19.11 -29.76 -3.52
CA LEU A 31 20.11 -28.86 -4.12
C LEU A 31 21.04 -28.24 -3.06
N LYS A 32 22.29 -27.96 -3.45
CA LYS A 32 23.23 -27.21 -2.60
C LYS A 32 22.84 -25.73 -2.62
N ARG A 33 22.64 -25.13 -1.44
CA ARG A 33 22.44 -23.68 -1.29
C ARG A 33 23.67 -22.88 -1.75
N PRO A 34 23.49 -21.67 -2.30
CA PRO A 34 24.61 -20.82 -2.66
C PRO A 34 25.39 -20.35 -1.43
N ASP A 35 26.70 -20.15 -1.60
CA ASP A 35 27.62 -19.86 -0.50
C ASP A 35 27.53 -18.40 0.01
N GLY A 36 26.78 -17.51 -0.68
CA GLY A 36 26.68 -16.09 -0.35
C GLY A 36 25.26 -15.49 -0.41
N LEU A 37 25.06 -14.40 0.33
CA LEU A 37 23.83 -13.59 0.31
C LEU A 37 23.70 -12.82 -1.01
N ILE A 38 22.48 -12.40 -1.32
CA ILE A 38 22.22 -11.49 -2.43
C ILE A 38 22.67 -10.08 -2.01
N THR A 39 23.24 -9.31 -2.94
CA THR A 39 23.57 -7.90 -2.69
C THR A 39 22.32 -7.10 -2.31
N GLU A 40 22.40 -6.40 -1.19
CA GLU A 40 21.35 -5.51 -0.71
C GLU A 40 21.72 -4.05 -0.99
N LEU A 41 20.70 -3.20 -1.09
CA LEU A 41 20.82 -1.75 -1.20
C LEU A 41 20.03 -1.09 -0.07
N PRO A 42 20.41 0.13 0.34
CA PRO A 42 19.62 0.90 1.29
C PRO A 42 18.17 1.08 0.83
N GLY A 43 17.20 0.86 1.71
CA GLY A 43 15.77 0.92 1.37
C GLY A 43 15.33 2.28 0.77
N LYS A 44 15.96 3.37 1.22
CA LYS A 44 15.76 4.72 0.67
C LYS A 44 16.23 4.83 -0.78
N GLU A 45 17.35 4.20 -1.12
CA GLU A 45 17.87 4.18 -2.47
C GLU A 45 16.95 3.38 -3.40
N ILE A 46 16.44 2.24 -2.93
CA ILE A 46 15.44 1.46 -3.67
C ILE A 46 14.19 2.29 -3.91
N THR A 47 13.64 2.93 -2.87
CA THR A 47 12.45 3.79 -2.96
C THR A 47 12.67 4.89 -4.01
N ALA A 48 13.80 5.59 -3.97
CA ALA A 48 14.11 6.65 -4.92
C ALA A 48 14.21 6.15 -6.37
N ARG A 49 14.66 4.90 -6.58
CA ARG A 49 14.73 4.27 -7.91
C ARG A 49 13.37 3.84 -8.44
N ILE A 50 12.49 3.29 -7.60
CA ILE A 50 11.20 2.72 -8.04
C ILE A 50 10.06 3.73 -8.04
N ALA A 51 10.09 4.68 -7.10
CA ALA A 51 9.00 5.62 -6.83
C ALA A 51 9.58 6.95 -6.32
N PRO A 52 10.21 7.74 -7.21
CA PRO A 52 10.83 9.01 -6.83
C PRO A 52 9.84 10.01 -6.20
N GLU A 53 8.55 9.88 -6.53
CA GLU A 53 7.46 10.72 -6.02
C GLU A 53 6.77 10.13 -4.77
N ALA A 54 7.33 9.10 -4.14
CA ALA A 54 6.74 8.49 -2.96
C ALA A 54 6.70 9.47 -1.78
N LEU A 55 5.50 9.78 -1.29
CA LEU A 55 5.31 10.64 -0.11
C LEU A 55 5.69 9.93 1.19
N VAL A 56 5.50 8.62 1.23
CA VAL A 56 5.85 7.75 2.34
C VAL A 56 6.26 6.40 1.76
N SER A 57 7.33 5.84 2.31
CA SER A 57 7.70 4.46 2.04
C SER A 57 7.48 3.69 3.30
N SER A 58 6.74 2.62 3.14
CA SER A 58 6.75 1.57 4.08
C SER A 58 7.90 0.64 3.59
N ILE A 59 9.16 1.05 3.68
CA ILE A 59 10.30 0.12 3.69
C ILE A 59 11.01 0.46 5.00
N ASP A 60 11.02 -0.48 5.91
CA ASP A 60 11.51 -0.28 7.26
C ASP A 60 12.95 -0.76 7.46
N ARG A 61 13.36 -1.78 6.69
CA ARG A 61 14.66 -2.40 6.82
C ARG A 61 15.67 -1.49 6.18
N ASP A 62 16.78 -1.30 6.88
CA ASP A 62 17.88 -0.46 6.40
C ASP A 62 18.33 -0.89 5.00
N ASN A 63 18.39 -2.21 4.74
CA ASN A 63 18.79 -2.79 3.47
C ASN A 63 17.78 -3.82 2.94
N GLN A 64 17.63 -3.86 1.62
CA GLN A 64 16.67 -4.69 0.88
C GLN A 64 17.30 -5.16 -0.44
N VAL A 65 16.81 -6.26 -1.02
CA VAL A 65 17.25 -6.71 -2.34
C VAL A 65 16.45 -5.99 -3.43
N TYR A 66 17.14 -5.28 -4.32
CA TYR A 66 16.50 -4.68 -5.49
C TYR A 66 16.43 -5.67 -6.64
N LEU A 67 15.21 -6.07 -7.01
CA LEU A 67 14.94 -6.99 -8.14
C LEU A 67 14.23 -6.31 -9.32
N GLY A 68 14.23 -4.97 -9.38
CA GLY A 68 13.56 -4.23 -10.44
C GLY A 68 12.03 -4.32 -10.37
N ALA A 69 11.38 -4.16 -11.53
CA ALA A 69 9.93 -4.30 -11.66
C ALA A 69 9.49 -5.75 -11.41
N HIS A 70 8.32 -5.95 -10.80
CA HIS A 70 7.77 -7.26 -10.46
C HIS A 70 8.66 -8.10 -9.51
N PRO A 71 8.99 -7.58 -8.31
CA PRO A 71 9.90 -8.22 -7.37
C PRO A 71 9.45 -9.62 -6.91
N PHE A 72 8.15 -9.90 -6.88
CA PHE A 72 7.62 -11.24 -6.59
C PHE A 72 8.09 -12.27 -7.64
N PHE A 73 7.83 -12.00 -8.92
CA PHE A 73 8.22 -12.89 -10.02
C PHE A 73 9.74 -13.01 -10.13
N ASN A 74 10.46 -11.88 -10.11
CA ASN A 74 11.91 -11.89 -10.21
C ASN A 74 12.56 -12.55 -9.00
N GLY A 75 11.95 -12.44 -7.81
CA GLY A 75 12.37 -13.15 -6.60
C GLY A 75 12.26 -14.65 -6.76
N MET A 76 11.11 -15.14 -7.23
CA MET A 76 10.90 -16.56 -7.50
C MET A 76 11.86 -17.07 -8.58
N TYR A 77 12.01 -16.35 -9.69
CA TYR A 77 12.94 -16.70 -10.76
C TYR A 77 14.38 -16.79 -10.26
N LYS A 78 14.84 -15.77 -9.51
CA LYS A 78 16.20 -15.74 -8.95
C LYS A 78 16.40 -16.87 -7.94
N ALA A 79 15.40 -17.17 -7.14
CA ALA A 79 15.46 -18.28 -6.19
C ALA A 79 15.57 -19.63 -6.89
N TYR A 80 14.80 -19.85 -7.95
CA TYR A 80 14.92 -21.02 -8.81
C TYR A 80 16.31 -21.12 -9.45
N ALA A 81 16.75 -20.06 -10.14
CA ALA A 81 17.99 -20.06 -10.91
C ALA A 81 19.27 -20.18 -10.05
N GLU A 82 19.23 -19.72 -8.79
CA GLU A 82 20.38 -19.72 -7.88
C GLU A 82 20.23 -20.70 -6.71
N HIS A 83 19.25 -21.61 -6.78
CA HIS A 83 18.97 -22.63 -5.75
C HIS A 83 18.78 -22.03 -4.34
N ARG A 84 18.12 -20.88 -4.26
CA ARG A 84 17.84 -20.20 -2.98
C ARG A 84 16.50 -20.67 -2.42
N PRO A 85 16.39 -20.77 -1.08
CA PRO A 85 15.08 -20.93 -0.46
C PRO A 85 14.20 -19.71 -0.77
N PHE A 86 12.90 -19.92 -0.85
CA PHE A 86 11.92 -18.87 -1.10
C PHE A 86 10.81 -18.95 -0.06
N GLU A 87 10.46 -17.82 0.53
CA GLU A 87 9.42 -17.70 1.56
C GLU A 87 8.25 -16.90 1.00
N LEU A 88 7.03 -17.33 1.34
CA LEU A 88 5.79 -16.74 0.87
C LEU A 88 4.88 -16.46 2.07
N SER A 89 4.29 -15.27 2.13
CA SER A 89 3.20 -14.96 3.04
C SER A 89 1.85 -14.94 2.31
N PRO A 90 0.74 -15.22 3.00
CA PRO A 90 -0.59 -15.07 2.43
C PRO A 90 -0.87 -13.62 1.96
N ASP A 91 -0.32 -12.61 2.63
CA ASP A 91 -0.44 -11.20 2.22
C ASP A 91 0.11 -10.97 0.81
N MET A 92 1.28 -11.52 0.47
CA MET A 92 1.87 -11.37 -0.88
C MET A 92 0.96 -11.91 -1.97
N ILE A 93 0.41 -13.12 -1.76
CA ILE A 93 -0.44 -13.79 -2.74
C ILE A 93 -1.78 -13.06 -2.87
N TRP A 94 -2.41 -12.73 -1.73
CA TRP A 94 -3.72 -12.09 -1.72
C TRP A 94 -3.68 -10.68 -2.29
N LEU A 95 -2.61 -9.91 -2.01
CA LEU A 95 -2.39 -8.61 -2.62
C LEU A 95 -2.34 -8.72 -4.14
N LEU A 96 -1.54 -9.63 -4.70
CA LEU A 96 -1.43 -9.82 -6.15
C LEU A 96 -2.78 -10.16 -6.80
N ILE A 97 -3.58 -11.01 -6.15
CA ILE A 97 -4.94 -11.34 -6.61
C ILE A 97 -5.82 -10.07 -6.61
N CYS A 98 -5.82 -9.33 -5.50
CA CYS A 98 -6.64 -8.12 -5.35
C CYS A 98 -6.25 -7.03 -6.35
N GLN A 99 -4.97 -6.92 -6.70
CA GLN A 99 -4.50 -5.99 -7.73
C GLN A 99 -4.99 -6.36 -9.13
N GLY A 100 -4.91 -7.65 -9.49
CA GLY A 100 -5.47 -8.16 -10.74
C GLY A 100 -6.98 -7.95 -10.81
N PHE A 101 -7.69 -8.23 -9.71
CA PHE A 101 -9.12 -7.95 -9.57
C PHE A 101 -9.42 -6.46 -9.75
N ALA A 102 -8.70 -5.57 -9.06
CA ALA A 102 -8.90 -4.14 -9.17
C ALA A 102 -8.67 -3.63 -10.60
N GLN A 103 -7.67 -4.15 -11.30
CA GLN A 103 -7.44 -3.84 -12.72
C GLN A 103 -8.59 -4.33 -13.59
N HIS A 104 -9.09 -5.55 -13.36
CA HIS A 104 -10.22 -6.10 -14.09
C HIS A 104 -11.49 -5.25 -13.92
N VAL A 105 -11.83 -4.88 -12.68
CA VAL A 105 -12.99 -4.03 -12.39
C VAL A 105 -12.86 -2.68 -13.11
N ASN A 106 -11.70 -2.03 -12.98
CA ASN A 106 -11.48 -0.72 -13.60
C ASN A 106 -11.53 -0.75 -15.14
N ASN A 107 -11.07 -1.83 -15.77
CA ASN A 107 -11.12 -1.98 -17.23
C ASN A 107 -12.54 -2.31 -17.74
N ASN A 108 -13.44 -2.76 -16.87
CA ASN A 108 -14.80 -3.17 -17.21
C ASN A 108 -15.85 -2.42 -16.37
N ALA A 109 -15.52 -1.20 -15.93
CA ALA A 109 -16.22 -0.53 -14.83
C ALA A 109 -17.72 -0.38 -15.06
N GLU A 110 -18.15 0.02 -16.26
CA GLU A 110 -19.58 0.23 -16.55
C GLU A 110 -20.33 -1.11 -16.70
N ALA A 111 -19.70 -2.13 -17.30
CA ALA A 111 -20.30 -3.45 -17.41
C ALA A 111 -20.48 -4.13 -16.04
N LEU A 112 -19.62 -3.79 -15.07
CA LEU A 112 -19.65 -4.36 -13.72
C LEU A 112 -20.30 -3.43 -12.69
N ARG A 113 -20.74 -2.22 -13.06
CA ARG A 113 -21.19 -1.18 -12.12
C ARG A 113 -22.23 -1.67 -11.12
N SER A 114 -23.23 -2.41 -11.62
CA SER A 114 -24.35 -2.90 -10.80
C SER A 114 -23.95 -3.90 -9.70
N TYR A 115 -22.76 -4.50 -9.80
CA TYR A 115 -22.21 -5.37 -8.76
C TYR A 115 -21.54 -4.60 -7.62
N PHE A 116 -21.15 -3.34 -7.86
CA PHE A 116 -20.36 -2.56 -6.91
C PHE A 116 -21.13 -1.39 -6.32
N VAL A 117 -21.97 -0.72 -7.10
CA VAL A 117 -22.65 0.50 -6.67
C VAL A 117 -24.06 0.59 -7.25
N ASN A 118 -24.95 1.25 -6.53
CA ASN A 118 -26.35 1.48 -6.93
C ASN A 118 -26.61 2.93 -7.40
N PHE A 119 -25.55 3.64 -7.79
CA PHE A 119 -25.63 5.04 -8.23
C PHE A 119 -24.91 5.25 -9.57
N GLU A 120 -25.35 6.28 -10.29
CA GLU A 120 -24.76 6.71 -11.55
C GLU A 120 -23.59 7.68 -11.32
N GLY A 121 -22.68 7.73 -12.29
CA GLY A 121 -21.51 8.60 -12.23
C GLY A 121 -20.55 8.22 -11.10
N ARG A 122 -20.04 9.23 -10.39
CA ARG A 122 -19.10 9.09 -9.28
C ARG A 122 -19.57 9.82 -8.04
N LYS A 123 -19.31 9.25 -6.87
CA LYS A 123 -19.48 9.92 -5.57
C LYS A 123 -18.13 10.31 -4.97
N SER A 124 -18.03 11.51 -4.42
CA SER A 124 -16.83 11.94 -3.71
C SER A 124 -16.86 11.43 -2.26
N LEU A 125 -15.81 10.73 -1.85
CA LEU A 125 -15.58 10.31 -0.48
C LEU A 125 -14.54 11.24 0.12
N VAL A 126 -14.92 11.95 1.16
CA VAL A 126 -14.12 13.05 1.69
C VAL A 126 -13.67 12.71 3.09
N VAL A 127 -12.35 12.71 3.30
CA VAL A 127 -11.75 12.63 4.63
C VAL A 127 -10.95 13.88 4.90
N GLY A 128 -11.14 14.46 6.09
CA GLY A 128 -10.37 15.58 6.59
C GLY A 128 -10.29 15.48 8.11
N SER A 129 -9.18 15.90 8.68
CA SER A 129 -9.12 16.13 10.13
C SER A 129 -8.14 17.26 10.45
N LYS A 130 -8.34 17.90 11.60
CA LYS A 130 -7.34 18.81 12.18
C LYS A 130 -6.03 18.11 12.52
N GLU A 131 -6.02 16.78 12.51
CA GLU A 131 -4.90 15.90 12.87
C GLU A 131 -4.07 15.46 11.64
N ILE A 132 -4.45 15.87 10.42
CA ILE A 132 -3.64 15.66 9.22
C ILE A 132 -2.46 16.65 9.24
N ALA A 133 -1.57 16.48 10.22
CA ALA A 133 -0.44 17.36 10.46
C ALA A 133 0.68 17.14 9.44
N SER A 134 0.72 15.99 8.74
CA SER A 134 1.80 15.70 7.79
C SER A 134 1.47 14.54 6.82
N PRO A 135 1.07 14.82 5.55
CA PRO A 135 0.86 13.77 4.54
C PRO A 135 2.07 12.86 4.28
N GLY A 136 3.28 13.30 4.66
CA GLY A 136 4.52 12.52 4.55
C GLY A 136 4.75 11.50 5.68
N LYS A 137 3.79 11.31 6.60
CA LYS A 137 3.89 10.33 7.68
C LYS A 137 2.99 9.13 7.42
N LEU A 138 3.52 7.92 7.65
CA LEU A 138 2.76 6.66 7.51
C LEU A 138 1.51 6.66 8.41
N SER A 139 1.65 7.12 9.65
CA SER A 139 0.56 7.21 10.62
C SER A 139 -0.60 8.10 10.17
N THR A 140 -0.38 9.02 9.22
CA THR A 140 -1.49 9.79 8.63
C THR A 140 -2.39 8.87 7.81
N TRP A 141 -1.81 7.99 7.00
CA TRP A 141 -2.55 7.09 6.12
C TRP A 141 -3.20 5.93 6.89
N GLU A 142 -2.54 5.42 7.94
CA GLU A 142 -3.12 4.44 8.88
C GLU A 142 -4.44 4.92 9.50
N ASN A 143 -4.58 6.23 9.72
CA ASN A 143 -5.79 6.82 10.29
C ASN A 143 -6.85 7.23 9.24
N LEU A 144 -6.44 7.50 8.00
CA LEU A 144 -7.35 8.00 6.96
C LEU A 144 -7.98 6.88 6.14
N LEU A 145 -7.23 5.84 5.80
CA LEU A 145 -7.71 4.77 4.94
C LEU A 145 -8.90 4.01 5.53
N PRO A 146 -8.92 3.65 6.83
CA PRO A 146 -10.11 3.01 7.41
C PRO A 146 -11.39 3.84 7.23
N LYS A 147 -11.30 5.17 7.34
CA LYS A 147 -12.43 6.09 7.16
C LYS A 147 -12.91 6.12 5.71
N LEU A 148 -12.00 6.05 4.74
CA LEU A 148 -12.34 5.94 3.33
C LEU A 148 -13.00 4.60 2.99
N LEU A 149 -12.50 3.49 3.55
CA LEU A 149 -13.11 2.17 3.38
C LEU A 149 -14.53 2.14 3.96
N GLU A 150 -14.74 2.71 5.14
CA GLU A 150 -16.06 2.81 5.76
C GLU A 150 -17.04 3.58 4.87
N GLN A 151 -16.64 4.76 4.37
CA GLN A 151 -17.47 5.56 3.46
C GLN A 151 -17.76 4.83 2.14
N ALA A 152 -16.76 4.12 1.59
CA ALA A 152 -16.91 3.36 0.35
C ALA A 152 -17.87 2.18 0.56
N GLY A 153 -17.70 1.42 1.64
CA GLY A 153 -18.57 0.31 2.03
C GLY A 153 -20.01 0.75 2.27
N ALA A 154 -20.25 1.92 2.86
CA ALA A 154 -21.59 2.47 3.04
C ALA A 154 -22.30 2.83 1.71
N SER A 155 -21.54 3.06 0.63
CA SER A 155 -22.05 3.34 -0.71
C SER A 155 -21.92 2.15 -1.67
N SER A 156 -21.53 0.99 -1.15
CA SER A 156 -21.23 -0.25 -1.87
C SER A 156 -21.60 -1.43 -0.94
N ASP A 157 -20.81 -2.51 -0.95
CA ASP A 157 -20.93 -3.63 -0.02
C ASP A 157 -19.74 -3.61 0.98
N PRO A 158 -19.97 -3.50 2.29
CA PRO A 158 -18.92 -3.60 3.29
C PRO A 158 -18.14 -4.93 3.24
N GLU A 159 -18.79 -6.03 2.85
CA GLU A 159 -18.17 -7.36 2.76
C GLU A 159 -17.13 -7.42 1.63
N LEU A 160 -17.34 -6.66 0.55
CA LEU A 160 -16.35 -6.51 -0.51
C LEU A 160 -15.03 -5.98 0.05
N PHE A 161 -15.07 -4.88 0.81
CA PHE A 161 -13.86 -4.27 1.35
C PHE A 161 -13.21 -5.13 2.43
N ALA A 162 -14.00 -5.84 3.24
CA ALA A 162 -13.48 -6.82 4.20
C ALA A 162 -12.78 -8.00 3.50
N THR A 163 -13.32 -8.45 2.36
CA THR A 163 -12.74 -9.52 1.53
C THR A 163 -11.46 -9.07 0.84
N LEU A 164 -11.44 -7.84 0.31
CA LEU A 164 -10.28 -7.28 -0.37
C LEU A 164 -9.19 -6.81 0.60
N ALA A 165 -9.50 -6.58 1.87
CA ALA A 165 -8.53 -6.18 2.89
C ALA A 165 -8.64 -7.00 4.18
N PRO A 166 -8.42 -8.34 4.12
CA PRO A 166 -8.45 -9.19 5.28
C PRO A 166 -7.20 -8.98 6.15
N THR A 167 -7.20 -9.56 7.35
CA THR A 167 -6.02 -9.65 8.21
C THR A 167 -5.63 -11.13 8.36
N PHE A 168 -4.40 -11.47 7.97
CA PHE A 168 -3.73 -12.74 8.20
C PHE A 168 -2.79 -12.64 9.41
N SER A 169 -2.20 -13.77 9.82
CA SER A 169 -1.20 -13.79 10.90
C SER A 169 0.09 -13.05 10.54
N THR A 170 0.40 -12.92 9.25
CA THR A 170 1.56 -12.21 8.71
C THR A 170 1.28 -10.75 8.39
N THR A 171 0.05 -10.27 8.56
CA THR A 171 -0.35 -8.90 8.20
C THR A 171 0.19 -7.89 9.22
N GLY A 172 1.25 -7.19 8.84
CA GLY A 172 1.77 -6.04 9.57
C GLY A 172 0.99 -4.76 9.33
N ALA A 173 1.48 -3.68 9.96
CA ALA A 173 0.92 -2.34 9.79
C ALA A 173 0.90 -1.95 8.31
N SER A 174 1.95 -2.35 7.62
CA SER A 174 2.08 -1.95 6.26
C SER A 174 1.18 -2.89 5.41
N GLU A 175 1.12 -4.22 5.59
CA GLU A 175 0.38 -5.11 4.67
C GLU A 175 -1.08 -4.71 4.63
N ARG A 176 -1.59 -4.34 5.80
CA ARG A 176 -2.89 -3.70 5.99
C ARG A 176 -3.11 -2.48 5.10
N LEU A 177 -2.17 -1.53 5.09
CA LEU A 177 -2.24 -0.37 4.19
C LEU A 177 -2.25 -0.82 2.72
N ALA A 178 -1.47 -1.83 2.31
CA ALA A 178 -1.40 -2.25 0.89
C ALA A 178 -2.76 -2.71 0.42
N MET A 179 -3.33 -3.60 1.24
CA MET A 179 -4.60 -4.23 1.00
C MET A 179 -5.72 -3.20 1.00
N GLN A 180 -5.75 -2.30 2.01
CA GLN A 180 -6.76 -1.23 2.09
C GLN A 180 -6.75 -0.36 0.84
N ILE A 181 -5.57 0.05 0.36
CA ILE A 181 -5.55 0.94 -0.79
C ILE A 181 -5.85 0.20 -2.09
N THR A 182 -5.43 -1.06 -2.21
CA THR A 182 -5.82 -1.92 -3.34
C THR A 182 -7.34 -2.14 -3.35
N ALA A 183 -7.97 -2.28 -2.19
CA ALA A 183 -9.42 -2.38 -2.05
C ALA A 183 -10.13 -1.10 -2.53
N LEU A 184 -9.64 0.09 -2.13
CA LEU A 184 -10.14 1.36 -2.66
C LEU A 184 -9.90 1.47 -4.18
N GLU A 185 -8.72 1.06 -4.67
CA GLU A 185 -8.43 1.07 -6.10
C GLU A 185 -9.44 0.26 -6.91
N SER A 186 -9.94 -0.86 -6.38
CA SER A 186 -10.92 -1.70 -7.07
C SER A 186 -12.21 -0.94 -7.45
N THR A 187 -12.53 0.14 -6.72
CA THR A 187 -13.75 0.93 -6.94
C THR A 187 -13.46 2.38 -7.36
N LYS A 188 -12.22 2.71 -7.78
CA LYS A 188 -11.82 4.08 -8.17
C LYS A 188 -12.59 4.64 -9.37
N ALA A 189 -13.16 3.78 -10.21
CA ALA A 189 -14.04 4.21 -11.30
C ALA A 189 -15.37 4.80 -10.79
N TYR A 190 -15.80 4.41 -9.58
CA TYR A 190 -17.10 4.79 -8.99
C TYR A 190 -16.98 5.87 -7.92
N PHE A 191 -15.81 5.99 -7.28
CA PHE A 191 -15.59 6.96 -6.21
C PHE A 191 -14.45 7.91 -6.53
N GLU A 192 -14.58 9.16 -6.08
CA GLU A 192 -13.50 10.14 -6.03
C GLU A 192 -13.04 10.28 -4.58
N TYR A 193 -11.79 9.91 -4.30
CA TYR A 193 -11.23 9.99 -2.94
C TYR A 193 -10.57 11.35 -2.73
N ILE A 194 -11.09 12.13 -1.77
CA ILE A 194 -10.63 13.49 -1.49
C ILE A 194 -10.09 13.53 -0.06
N VAL A 195 -8.83 13.94 0.08
CA VAL A 195 -8.22 14.24 1.38
C VAL A 195 -8.15 15.75 1.54
N LEU A 196 -8.88 16.31 2.50
CA LEU A 196 -8.88 17.73 2.80
C LEU A 196 -7.80 18.06 3.83
N TYR A 197 -6.82 18.84 3.42
CA TYR A 197 -5.79 19.42 4.28
C TYR A 197 -6.18 20.84 4.64
N VAL A 198 -6.61 21.06 5.88
CA VAL A 198 -6.86 22.41 6.38
C VAL A 198 -5.55 22.93 6.97
N ALA A 199 -4.82 23.74 6.19
CA ALA A 199 -3.66 24.47 6.69
C ALA A 199 -4.12 25.75 7.40
N CYS A 200 -3.65 26.00 8.61
CA CYS A 200 -3.96 27.21 9.38
C CYS A 200 -3.08 28.40 8.93
N GLY A 201 -3.64 29.61 9.03
CA GLY A 201 -3.11 30.86 8.47
C GLY A 201 -1.95 31.51 9.22
N ILE A 202 -1.59 32.71 8.77
CA ILE A 202 -0.50 33.51 9.33
C ILE A 202 -0.99 34.13 10.65
N PRO A 203 -0.38 33.80 11.81
CA PRO A 203 -0.88 34.26 13.10
C PRO A 203 -0.70 35.78 13.29
N GLU A 204 0.36 36.34 12.70
CA GLU A 204 0.69 37.76 12.75
C GLU A 204 1.57 38.12 11.55
N ILE A 205 1.32 39.28 10.94
CA ILE A 205 2.20 39.88 9.92
C ILE A 205 2.69 41.21 10.49
N THR A 206 4.02 41.36 10.60
CA THR A 206 4.64 42.65 10.89
C THR A 206 5.15 43.25 9.59
N LEU A 207 4.48 44.28 9.09
CA LEU A 207 4.99 45.10 7.98
C LEU A 207 6.00 46.10 8.55
N LYS A 208 7.21 46.12 7.99
CA LYS A 208 8.28 47.06 8.35
C LYS A 208 8.48 48.05 7.19
N GLY A 209 8.85 49.29 7.52
CA GLY A 209 9.00 50.41 6.58
C GLY A 209 8.14 51.61 7.00
N THR A 210 8.30 52.74 6.32
CA THR A 210 7.42 53.92 6.46
C THR A 210 6.59 54.13 5.18
N PRO A 211 5.58 55.00 5.18
CA PRO A 211 4.83 55.32 3.96
C PRO A 211 5.65 55.91 2.80
N GLU A 212 6.88 56.36 3.08
CA GLU A 212 7.82 56.89 2.09
C GLU A 212 8.68 55.81 1.40
N ASP A 213 8.70 54.58 1.92
CA ASP A 213 9.33 53.39 1.30
C ASP A 213 8.40 52.75 0.25
#